data_AF-A0AA50E0B9-F1
#
_entry.id   AF-A0AA50E0B9-F1
#
_cell.length_a   1.000
_cell.length_b   1.000
_cell.length_c   1.000
_cell.angle_alpha   90.00
_cell.angle_beta   90.00
_cell.angle_gamma   90.00
#
_symmetry.space_group_name_H-M   'P 1'
#
loop_
_entity.id
_entity.type
_entity.pdbx_description
1 polymer ?
#
loop_
_entity_poly.entity_id
_entity_poly.type
_entity_poly.pdbx_seq_one_letter_code
_entity_poly.pdbx_strand_id
1 'polypeptide(L)'
;MDVLHKEDFLRNEEFCILVKLRYLLDNGIEEYAGINESIQLLKASIEAKGSFVVIDQTERSFRGGKQQQFYQFVEGLLTDFVSTEDFQDRLSQQLRETLTQIKTQEGQVALRNYTEQLQKLAERPLALKLLSLFKSYNLADYSLLRQISELVQQLSKKDVRDYQSLKPLIMANYRTFESLGKIISLPPQRSNPDTFMRMIQVLVLEYKYQLPFVQLANLLMVIKRWYQPYQNIIAVREQYPPHRYEQPPDFQTSIPGEAIFLKYKTWLTEKSTGVLFLDLGN
;
A
#
# COMPACT_ATOMS: atom_id res chain seq x y z
N MET A 1 -7.56 2.34 22.17
CA MET A 1 -7.82 3.77 22.40
C MET A 1 -7.97 4.45 21.06
N ASP A 2 -9.04 5.20 20.87
CA ASP A 2 -9.31 5.92 19.63
C ASP A 2 -8.38 7.14 19.53
N VAL A 3 -7.31 7.00 18.74
CA VAL A 3 -6.22 8.00 18.69
C VAL A 3 -6.68 9.26 17.96
N LEU A 4 -7.65 9.10 17.05
CA LEU A 4 -8.19 10.17 16.21
C LEU A 4 -8.97 11.24 16.95
N HIS A 5 -9.54 10.91 18.11
CA HIS A 5 -10.37 11.86 18.87
C HIS A 5 -9.56 12.77 19.79
N LYS A 6 -8.24 12.53 19.95
CA LYS A 6 -7.35 13.47 20.63
C LYS A 6 -7.14 14.68 19.73
N GLU A 7 -7.52 15.87 20.19
CA GLU A 7 -7.36 17.11 19.40
C GLU A 7 -5.92 17.34 18.93
N ASP A 8 -4.94 16.88 19.71
CA ASP A 8 -3.52 16.94 19.38
C ASP A 8 -3.17 16.13 18.12
N PHE A 9 -3.88 15.03 17.85
CA PHE A 9 -3.62 14.19 16.69
C PHE A 9 -4.16 14.82 15.39
N LEU A 10 -5.26 15.56 15.48
CA LEU A 10 -5.78 16.35 14.35
C LEU A 10 -4.90 17.58 14.05
N ARG A 11 -4.00 17.97 14.96
CA ARG A 11 -2.98 19.01 14.72
C ARG A 11 -1.66 18.43 14.21
N ASN A 12 -1.56 17.11 14.02
CA ASN A 12 -0.36 16.48 13.51
C ASN A 12 -0.20 16.75 12.00
N GLU A 13 0.65 17.71 11.66
CA GLU A 13 0.93 18.12 10.29
C GLU A 13 1.47 16.99 9.39
N GLU A 14 2.29 16.07 9.91
CA GLU A 14 2.78 14.93 9.12
C GLU A 14 1.63 14.00 8.72
N PHE A 15 0.67 13.79 9.62
CA PHE A 15 -0.50 12.98 9.33
C PHE A 15 -1.41 13.67 8.31
N CYS A 16 -1.60 15.00 8.40
CA CYS A 16 -2.30 15.77 7.38
C CYS A 16 -1.64 15.63 6.00
N ILE A 17 -0.31 15.72 5.96
CA ILE A 17 0.47 15.52 4.74
C ILE A 17 0.21 14.13 4.17
N LEU A 18 0.23 13.07 4.99
CA LEU A 18 -0.09 11.72 4.53
C LEU A 18 -1.46 11.64 3.86
N VAL A 19 -2.50 12.23 4.47
CA VAL A 19 -3.86 12.22 3.90
C VAL A 19 -3.90 12.96 2.57
N LYS A 20 -3.27 14.14 2.48
CA LYS A 20 -3.14 14.88 1.23
C LYS A 20 -2.41 14.07 0.16
N LEU A 21 -1.26 13.48 0.49
CA LEU A 21 -0.48 12.67 -0.45
C LEU A 21 -1.27 11.47 -0.97
N ARG A 22 -2.07 10.83 -0.11
CA ARG A 22 -2.97 9.75 -0.52
C ARG A 22 -4.03 10.22 -1.50
N TYR A 23 -4.69 11.33 -1.20
CA TYR A 23 -5.65 11.92 -2.13
C TYR A 23 -5.01 12.24 -3.49
N LEU A 24 -3.81 12.83 -3.51
CA LEU A 24 -3.09 13.14 -4.76
C LEU A 24 -2.70 11.88 -5.55
N LEU A 25 -2.29 10.80 -4.86
CA LEU A 25 -1.94 9.52 -5.47
C LEU A 25 -3.15 8.80 -6.06
N ASP A 26 -4.25 8.75 -5.31
CA ASP A 26 -5.46 8.02 -5.70
C ASP A 26 -6.17 8.70 -6.89
N ASN A 27 -6.06 10.03 -6.98
CA ASN A 27 -6.63 10.81 -8.08
C ASN A 27 -5.60 11.10 -9.21
N GLY A 28 -4.35 10.66 -9.07
CA GLY A 28 -3.31 10.86 -10.08
C GLY A 28 -3.04 12.34 -10.42
N ILE A 29 -2.88 13.18 -9.39
CA ILE A 29 -2.74 14.64 -9.53
C ILE A 29 -1.26 15.05 -9.57
N GLU A 30 -0.91 16.00 -10.44
CA GLU A 30 0.41 16.66 -10.52
C GLU A 30 1.60 15.67 -10.60
N GLU A 31 2.59 15.80 -9.70
CA GLU A 31 3.77 14.94 -9.70
C GLU A 31 3.52 13.53 -9.13
N TYR A 32 2.32 13.28 -8.59
CA TYR A 32 1.89 11.97 -8.09
C TYR A 32 1.17 11.14 -9.15
N ALA A 33 0.92 11.71 -10.34
CA ALA A 33 0.31 11.01 -11.46
C ALA A 33 1.19 9.86 -11.98
N GLY A 34 0.66 8.64 -11.94
CA GLY A 34 1.28 7.45 -12.52
C GLY A 34 2.36 6.77 -11.64
N ILE A 35 2.46 7.12 -10.35
CA ILE A 35 3.44 6.50 -9.43
C ILE A 35 2.80 5.67 -8.31
N ASN A 36 1.46 5.69 -8.15
CA ASN A 36 0.76 4.97 -7.08
C ASN A 36 0.98 3.45 -7.18
N GLU A 37 0.82 2.85 -8.37
CA GLU A 37 1.06 1.41 -8.56
C GLU A 37 2.50 1.04 -8.15
N SER A 38 3.49 1.84 -8.54
CA SER A 38 4.89 1.62 -8.15
C SER A 38 5.12 1.72 -6.64
N ILE A 39 4.43 2.65 -5.96
CA ILE A 39 4.48 2.73 -4.49
C ILE A 39 3.85 1.49 -3.86
N GLN A 40 2.70 1.02 -4.35
CA GLN A 40 2.04 -0.18 -3.84
C GLN A 40 2.91 -1.43 -4.07
N LEU A 41 3.54 -1.54 -5.24
CA LEU A 41 4.50 -2.61 -5.54
C LEU A 41 5.71 -2.53 -4.60
N LEU A 42 6.27 -1.34 -4.37
CA LEU A 42 7.38 -1.19 -3.44
C LEU A 42 6.99 -1.59 -2.01
N LYS A 43 5.82 -1.14 -1.55
CA LYS A 43 5.28 -1.52 -0.24
C LYS A 43 5.10 -3.02 -0.10
N ALA A 44 4.44 -3.65 -1.07
CA ALA A 44 4.24 -5.09 -1.11
C ALA A 44 5.58 -5.83 -1.07
N SER A 45 6.60 -5.32 -1.78
CA SER A 45 7.95 -5.89 -1.76
C SER A 45 8.60 -5.83 -0.37
N ILE A 46 8.48 -4.70 0.32
CA ILE A 46 9.03 -4.51 1.67
C ILE A 46 8.37 -5.46 2.66
N GLU A 47 7.05 -5.65 2.55
CA GLU A 47 6.28 -6.56 3.41
C GLU A 47 6.59 -8.04 3.10
N ALA A 48 6.75 -8.39 1.82
CA ALA A 48 7.02 -9.74 1.34
C ALA A 48 8.50 -10.17 1.41
N LYS A 49 9.41 -9.25 1.76
CA LYS A 49 10.88 -9.47 1.70
C LYS A 49 11.35 -10.76 2.38
N GLY A 50 10.71 -11.14 3.49
CA GLY A 50 11.08 -12.34 4.25
C GLY A 50 10.87 -13.62 3.44
N SER A 51 9.72 -13.74 2.79
CA SER A 51 9.39 -14.89 1.94
C SER A 51 10.30 -14.94 0.71
N PHE A 52 10.61 -13.80 0.10
CA PHE A 52 11.54 -13.72 -1.02
C PHE A 52 12.95 -14.22 -0.68
N VAL A 53 13.48 -13.82 0.49
CA VAL A 53 14.80 -14.28 0.97
C VAL A 53 14.82 -15.79 1.21
N VAL A 54 13.77 -16.34 1.83
CA VAL A 54 13.68 -17.79 2.09
C VAL A 54 13.59 -18.59 0.77
N ILE A 55 12.85 -18.09 -0.22
CA ILE A 55 12.73 -18.70 -1.55
C ILE A 55 14.11 -18.80 -2.22
N ASP A 56 14.86 -17.71 -2.32
CA ASP A 56 16.18 -17.73 -2.97
C ASP A 56 17.23 -18.52 -2.19
N GLN A 57 17.23 -18.44 -0.85
CA GLN A 57 18.12 -19.30 -0.06
C GLN A 57 17.83 -20.78 -0.30
N THR A 58 16.55 -21.16 -0.39
CA THR A 58 16.16 -22.55 -0.65
C THR A 58 16.59 -23.00 -2.04
N GLU A 59 16.37 -22.17 -3.07
CA GLU A 59 16.81 -22.45 -4.45
C GLU A 59 18.34 -22.61 -4.55
N ARG A 60 19.09 -21.82 -3.78
CA ARG A 60 20.57 -21.90 -3.76
C ARG A 60 21.08 -23.11 -3.01
N SER A 61 20.50 -23.45 -1.87
CA SER A 61 20.95 -24.53 -1.00
C SER A 61 20.54 -25.91 -1.50
N PHE A 62 19.43 -26.01 -2.22
CA PHE A 62 18.85 -27.29 -2.63
C PHE A 62 18.75 -27.39 -4.15
N ARG A 63 19.82 -27.90 -4.77
CA ARG A 63 20.01 -27.95 -6.24
C ARG A 63 19.86 -29.34 -6.85
N GLY A 64 19.14 -30.26 -6.21
CA GLY A 64 18.87 -31.58 -6.77
C GLY A 64 18.08 -31.47 -8.09
N GLY A 65 18.29 -32.40 -9.04
CA GLY A 65 17.66 -32.30 -10.37
C GLY A 65 16.12 -32.17 -10.33
N LYS A 66 15.45 -32.86 -9.42
CA LYS A 66 13.99 -32.74 -9.23
C LYS A 66 13.56 -31.43 -8.58
N GLN A 67 14.38 -30.86 -7.72
CA GLN A 67 14.14 -29.56 -7.11
C GLN A 67 14.28 -28.46 -8.17
N GLN A 68 15.28 -28.55 -9.04
CA GLN A 68 15.43 -27.62 -10.16
C GLN A 68 14.28 -27.68 -11.16
N GLN A 69 13.79 -28.88 -11.49
CA GLN A 69 12.57 -29.05 -12.31
C GLN A 69 11.35 -28.37 -11.67
N PHE A 70 11.21 -28.47 -10.34
CA PHE A 70 10.15 -27.80 -9.62
C PHE A 70 10.28 -26.27 -9.66
N TYR A 71 11.49 -25.73 -9.46
CA TYR A 71 11.71 -24.28 -9.52
C TYR A 71 11.45 -23.71 -10.93
N GLN A 72 11.84 -24.43 -11.99
CA GLN A 72 11.51 -24.06 -13.37
C GLN A 72 10.00 -24.09 -13.64
N PHE A 73 9.29 -25.07 -13.09
CA PHE A 73 7.83 -25.11 -13.17
C PHE A 73 7.20 -23.88 -12.50
N VAL A 74 7.69 -23.51 -11.31
CA VAL A 74 7.21 -22.31 -10.59
C VAL A 74 7.49 -21.04 -11.39
N GLU A 75 8.65 -20.93 -12.05
CA GLU A 75 8.95 -19.79 -12.92
C GLU A 75 7.98 -19.69 -14.10
N GLY A 76 7.63 -20.81 -14.73
CA GLY A 76 6.58 -20.85 -15.74
C GLY A 76 5.23 -20.42 -15.19
N LEU A 77 4.85 -20.95 -14.01
CA LEU A 77 3.59 -20.62 -13.33
C LEU A 77 3.48 -19.14 -12.94
N LEU A 78 4.59 -18.52 -12.55
CA LEU A 78 4.68 -17.08 -12.24
C LEU A 78 4.57 -16.20 -13.50
N THR A 79 5.02 -16.70 -14.66
CA THR A 79 4.96 -15.99 -15.94
C THR A 79 3.54 -16.04 -16.51
N ASP A 80 2.90 -17.20 -16.41
CA ASP A 80 1.54 -17.45 -16.89
C ASP A 80 0.48 -17.24 -15.77
N PHE A 81 0.72 -16.29 -14.86
CA PHE A 81 -0.17 -16.09 -13.71
C PHE A 81 -1.58 -15.63 -14.16
N VAL A 82 -2.59 -16.47 -13.91
CA VAL A 82 -4.00 -16.19 -14.21
C VAL A 82 -4.76 -15.75 -12.96
N SER A 83 -4.70 -16.55 -11.90
CA SER A 83 -5.38 -16.28 -10.63
C SER A 83 -4.66 -16.93 -9.46
N THR A 84 -4.91 -16.44 -8.25
CA THR A 84 -4.38 -17.02 -7.01
C THR A 84 -4.82 -18.46 -6.82
N GLU A 85 -6.08 -18.78 -7.14
CA GLU A 85 -6.64 -20.13 -6.99
C GLU A 85 -5.95 -21.11 -7.94
N ASP A 86 -5.84 -20.78 -9.24
CA ASP A 86 -5.15 -21.62 -10.22
C ASP A 86 -3.67 -21.82 -9.85
N PHE A 87 -3.01 -20.75 -9.40
CA PHE A 87 -1.62 -20.82 -8.96
C PHE A 87 -1.44 -21.78 -7.78
N GLN A 88 -2.28 -21.66 -6.74
CA GLN A 88 -2.18 -22.50 -5.54
C GLN A 88 -2.49 -23.97 -5.84
N ASP A 89 -3.48 -24.25 -6.69
CA ASP A 89 -3.87 -25.60 -7.07
C ASP A 89 -2.77 -26.30 -7.86
N ARG A 90 -2.28 -25.65 -8.92
CA ARG A 90 -1.20 -26.18 -9.76
C ARG A 90 0.10 -26.38 -8.99
N LEU A 91 0.44 -25.44 -8.10
CA LEU A 91 1.61 -25.56 -7.23
C LEU A 91 1.49 -26.75 -6.27
N SER A 92 0.32 -26.93 -5.66
CA SER A 92 0.06 -28.02 -4.70
C SER A 92 0.02 -29.39 -5.36
N GLN A 93 -0.46 -29.47 -6.60
CA GLN A 93 -0.40 -30.68 -7.41
C GLN A 93 1.04 -31.06 -7.75
N GLN A 94 1.80 -30.10 -8.31
CA GLN A 94 3.19 -30.35 -8.69
C GLN A 94 4.07 -30.70 -7.48
N LEU A 95 3.79 -30.12 -6.31
CA LEU A 95 4.49 -30.43 -5.07
C LEU A 95 4.31 -31.90 -4.68
N ARG A 96 3.06 -32.40 -4.71
CA ARG A 96 2.74 -33.80 -4.37
C ARG A 96 3.50 -34.77 -5.25
N GLU A 97 3.53 -34.52 -6.56
CA GLU A 97 4.25 -35.36 -7.52
C GLU A 97 5.77 -35.32 -7.27
N THR A 98 6.33 -34.13 -7.06
CA THR A 98 7.77 -33.94 -6.88
C THR A 98 8.28 -34.55 -5.57
N LEU A 99 7.51 -34.46 -4.49
CA LEU A 99 7.89 -35.01 -3.18
C LEU A 99 8.10 -36.53 -3.22
N THR A 100 7.33 -37.26 -4.03
CA THR A 100 7.51 -38.72 -4.20
C THR A 100 8.85 -39.09 -4.83
N GLN A 101 9.49 -38.14 -5.52
CA GLN A 101 10.72 -38.35 -6.29
C GLN A 101 11.96 -37.85 -5.53
N ILE A 102 11.79 -37.13 -4.43
CA ILE A 102 12.88 -36.65 -3.57
C ILE A 102 13.18 -37.68 -2.49
N LYS A 103 14.41 -38.21 -2.48
CA LYS A 103 14.83 -39.27 -1.55
C LYS A 103 15.17 -38.78 -0.14
N THR A 104 15.58 -37.52 0.02
CA THR A 104 16.06 -36.98 1.29
C THR A 104 14.95 -36.26 2.04
N GLN A 105 14.84 -36.49 3.35
CA GLN A 105 13.88 -35.78 4.21
C GLN A 105 14.15 -34.26 4.20
N GLU A 106 15.42 -33.86 4.25
CA GLU A 106 15.82 -32.45 4.19
C GLU A 106 15.34 -31.78 2.89
N GLY A 107 15.48 -32.45 1.75
CA GLY A 107 15.02 -31.94 0.46
C GLY A 107 13.49 -31.84 0.36
N GLN A 108 12.76 -32.77 1.01
CA GLN A 108 11.31 -32.72 1.09
C GLN A 108 10.83 -31.57 1.98
N VAL A 109 11.46 -31.37 3.15
CA VAL A 109 11.14 -30.27 4.07
C VAL A 109 11.42 -28.92 3.41
N ALA A 110 12.56 -28.79 2.72
CA ALA A 110 12.92 -27.58 1.98
C ALA A 110 11.87 -27.22 0.92
N LEU A 111 11.43 -28.19 0.11
CA LEU A 111 10.44 -27.97 -0.94
C LEU A 111 9.05 -27.60 -0.38
N ARG A 112 8.68 -28.17 0.78
CA ARG A 112 7.45 -27.79 1.50
C ARG A 112 7.52 -26.36 2.01
N ASN A 113 8.60 -25.98 2.71
CA ASN A 113 8.77 -24.61 3.20
C ASN A 113 8.79 -23.61 2.03
N TYR A 114 9.49 -23.93 0.94
CA TYR A 114 9.48 -23.14 -0.29
C TYR A 114 8.06 -22.91 -0.81
N THR A 115 7.25 -23.98 -0.88
CA THR A 115 5.86 -23.91 -1.35
C THR A 115 4.98 -23.11 -0.38
N GLU A 116 5.16 -23.26 0.93
CA GLU A 116 4.44 -22.47 1.93
C GLU A 116 4.74 -20.96 1.78
N GLN A 117 5.99 -20.58 1.48
CA GLN A 117 6.31 -19.18 1.20
C GLN A 117 5.62 -18.68 -0.07
N LEU A 118 5.58 -19.49 -1.13
CA LEU A 118 4.86 -19.13 -2.36
C LEU A 118 3.36 -19.00 -2.14
N GLN A 119 2.75 -19.89 -1.35
CA GLN A 119 1.33 -19.81 -0.99
C GLN A 119 1.02 -18.54 -0.20
N LYS A 120 1.87 -18.18 0.78
CA LYS A 120 1.76 -16.90 1.51
C LYS A 120 1.85 -15.69 0.58
N LEU A 121 2.75 -15.73 -0.40
CA LEU A 121 2.84 -14.67 -1.41
C LEU A 121 1.61 -14.62 -2.30
N ALA A 122 1.00 -15.77 -2.60
CA ALA A 122 -0.18 -15.87 -3.47
C ALA A 122 -1.43 -15.21 -2.88
N GLU A 123 -1.52 -15.07 -1.55
CA GLU A 123 -2.56 -14.26 -0.88
C GLU A 123 -2.53 -12.78 -1.31
N ARG A 124 -1.40 -12.33 -1.89
CA ARG A 124 -1.18 -10.96 -2.33
C ARG A 124 -0.70 -10.98 -3.80
N PRO A 125 -1.61 -10.84 -4.78
CA PRO A 125 -1.24 -10.94 -6.20
C PRO A 125 -0.07 -10.03 -6.63
N LEU A 126 0.02 -8.82 -6.06
CA LEU A 126 1.14 -7.91 -6.28
C LEU A 126 2.48 -8.50 -5.85
N ALA A 127 2.53 -9.25 -4.74
CA ALA A 127 3.75 -9.87 -4.24
C ALA A 127 4.23 -11.01 -5.15
N LEU A 128 3.32 -11.76 -5.78
CA LEU A 128 3.68 -12.74 -6.82
C LEU A 128 4.18 -12.06 -8.10
N LYS A 129 3.50 -11.01 -8.57
CA LYS A 129 3.97 -10.20 -9.72
C LYS A 129 5.39 -9.68 -9.47
N LEU A 130 5.67 -9.22 -8.25
CA LEU A 130 7.01 -8.80 -7.85
C LEU A 130 8.03 -9.93 -7.86
N LEU A 131 7.70 -11.11 -7.30
CA LEU A 131 8.60 -12.26 -7.33
C LEU A 131 9.01 -12.63 -8.76
N SER A 132 8.04 -12.63 -9.68
CA SER A 132 8.27 -12.85 -11.12
C SER A 132 9.26 -11.83 -11.70
N LEU A 133 9.04 -10.54 -11.41
CA LEU A 133 9.93 -9.47 -11.86
C LEU A 133 11.34 -9.59 -11.27
N PHE A 134 11.47 -9.86 -9.96
CA PHE A 134 12.77 -10.07 -9.31
C PHE A 134 13.57 -11.21 -9.96
N LYS A 135 12.90 -12.33 -10.25
CA LYS A 135 13.49 -13.47 -10.96
C LYS A 135 13.92 -13.11 -12.39
N SER A 136 13.08 -12.39 -13.15
CA SER A 136 13.40 -11.98 -14.53
C SER A 136 14.62 -11.05 -14.65
N TYR A 137 14.83 -10.18 -13.66
CA TYR A 137 15.97 -9.25 -13.64
C TYR A 137 17.23 -9.88 -13.06
N ASN A 138 17.18 -11.17 -12.69
CA ASN A 138 18.28 -11.90 -12.08
C ASN A 138 18.85 -11.15 -10.85
N LEU A 139 17.96 -10.43 -10.15
CA LEU A 139 18.29 -9.66 -8.96
C LEU A 139 18.35 -10.63 -7.80
N ALA A 140 19.41 -11.43 -7.83
CA ALA A 140 19.71 -12.48 -6.90
C ALA A 140 19.89 -11.94 -5.47
N ASP A 141 20.07 -10.63 -5.29
CA ASP A 141 20.29 -10.05 -3.98
C ASP A 141 19.10 -9.20 -3.54
N TYR A 142 18.20 -9.82 -2.76
CA TYR A 142 17.14 -9.12 -2.01
C TYR A 142 17.70 -8.14 -0.96
N SER A 143 19.02 -7.97 -0.90
CA SER A 143 19.71 -6.91 -0.16
C SER A 143 19.16 -5.52 -0.47
N LEU A 144 18.72 -5.25 -1.70
CA LEU A 144 18.09 -3.97 -2.08
C LEU A 144 16.80 -3.71 -1.28
N LEU A 145 15.92 -4.71 -1.16
CA LEU A 145 14.67 -4.59 -0.39
C LEU A 145 14.95 -4.44 1.10
N ARG A 146 15.97 -5.13 1.60
CA ARG A 146 16.41 -5.00 2.99
C ARG A 146 16.91 -3.59 3.28
N GLN A 147 17.78 -3.05 2.44
CA GLN A 147 18.27 -1.68 2.55
C GLN A 147 17.12 -0.67 2.57
N ILE A 148 16.17 -0.76 1.63
CA ILE A 148 15.03 0.16 1.59
C ILE A 148 14.14 0.01 2.82
N SER A 149 13.88 -1.21 3.26
CA SER A 149 13.09 -1.45 4.48
C SER A 149 13.76 -0.86 5.71
N GLU A 150 15.08 -1.01 5.85
CA GLU A 150 15.86 -0.41 6.94
C GLU A 150 15.84 1.12 6.85
N LEU A 151 15.97 1.69 5.65
CA LEU A 151 15.84 3.12 5.41
C LEU A 151 14.47 3.67 5.84
N VAL A 152 13.37 3.00 5.47
CA VAL A 152 12.01 3.39 5.87
C VAL A 152 11.85 3.37 7.39
N GLN A 153 12.36 2.32 8.05
CA GLN A 153 12.32 2.19 9.52
C GLN A 153 13.19 3.23 10.25
N GLN A 154 14.32 3.62 9.68
CA GLN A 154 15.17 4.68 10.23
C GLN A 154 14.51 6.06 10.08
N LEU A 155 13.92 6.31 8.91
CA LEU A 155 13.25 7.58 8.60
C LEU A 155 11.93 7.75 9.36
N SER A 156 11.26 6.67 9.76
CA SER A 156 10.02 6.76 10.54
C SER A 156 10.21 7.38 11.93
N LYS A 157 11.45 7.44 12.42
CA LYS A 157 11.83 8.09 13.68
C LYS A 157 12.16 9.58 13.50
N LYS A 158 12.19 10.07 12.27
CA LYS A 158 12.50 11.46 11.92
C LYS A 158 11.23 12.20 11.49
N ASP A 159 11.36 13.52 11.40
CA ASP A 159 10.41 14.37 10.71
C ASP A 159 10.68 14.27 9.20
N VAL A 160 9.65 13.88 8.44
CA VAL A 160 9.73 13.75 6.98
C VAL A 160 8.71 14.63 6.25
N ARG A 161 8.26 15.74 6.88
CA ARG A 161 7.36 16.71 6.24
C ARG A 161 7.97 17.30 4.97
N ASP A 162 9.25 17.66 5.03
CA ASP A 162 9.99 18.11 3.86
C ASP A 162 10.69 16.92 3.19
N TYR A 163 10.17 16.49 2.03
CA TYR A 163 10.77 15.40 1.26
C TYR A 163 12.15 15.77 0.68
N GLN A 164 12.49 17.06 0.53
CA GLN A 164 13.81 17.48 0.05
C GLN A 164 14.91 17.10 1.04
N SER A 165 14.58 16.96 2.32
CA SER A 165 15.48 16.43 3.35
C SER A 165 15.96 14.99 3.05
N LEU A 166 15.24 14.24 2.21
CA LEU A 166 15.59 12.88 1.79
C LEU A 166 16.65 12.87 0.68
N LYS A 167 16.92 14.00 0.02
CA LYS A 167 17.81 14.09 -1.14
C LYS A 167 19.20 13.50 -0.91
N PRO A 168 19.93 13.80 0.18
CA PRO A 168 21.26 13.23 0.40
C PRO A 168 21.25 11.70 0.45
N LEU A 169 20.19 11.13 1.04
CA LEU A 169 20.01 9.69 1.22
C LEU A 169 19.64 8.98 -0.08
N ILE A 170 18.74 9.57 -0.87
CA ILE A 170 18.39 9.06 -2.20
C ILE A 170 19.60 9.12 -3.13
N MET A 171 20.34 10.23 -3.13
CA MET A 171 21.52 10.39 -4.00
C MET A 171 22.63 9.40 -3.63
N ALA A 172 22.87 9.17 -2.33
CA ALA A 172 23.86 8.18 -1.87
C ALA A 172 23.54 6.75 -2.31
N ASN A 173 22.25 6.43 -2.51
CA ASN A 173 21.76 5.10 -2.86
C ASN A 173 21.11 5.07 -4.26
N TYR A 174 21.42 6.03 -5.13
CA TYR A 174 20.65 6.25 -6.36
C TYR A 174 20.63 5.02 -7.29
N ARG A 175 21.76 4.32 -7.43
CA ARG A 175 21.83 3.08 -8.23
C ARG A 175 20.88 1.99 -7.74
N THR A 176 20.70 1.89 -6.43
CA THR A 176 19.75 0.96 -5.79
C THR A 176 18.32 1.36 -6.17
N PHE A 177 17.98 2.64 -6.07
CA PHE A 177 16.66 3.15 -6.43
C PHE A 177 16.36 3.03 -7.94
N GLU A 178 17.34 3.30 -8.80
CA GLU A 178 17.19 3.15 -10.24
C GLU A 178 16.95 1.69 -10.65
N SER A 179 17.68 0.76 -10.04
CA SER A 179 17.46 -0.68 -10.25
C SER A 179 16.07 -1.10 -9.77
N LEU A 180 15.66 -0.61 -8.60
CA LEU A 180 14.33 -0.85 -8.04
C LEU A 180 13.22 -0.30 -8.93
N GLY A 181 13.41 0.87 -9.55
CA GLY A 181 12.43 1.52 -10.43
C GLY A 181 11.92 0.57 -11.52
N LYS A 182 12.81 -0.24 -12.11
CA LYS A 182 12.45 -1.25 -13.12
C LYS A 182 11.56 -2.36 -12.54
N ILE A 183 11.84 -2.81 -11.32
CA ILE A 183 11.13 -3.91 -10.65
C ILE A 183 9.72 -3.47 -10.24
N ILE A 184 9.60 -2.24 -9.71
CA ILE A 184 8.32 -1.69 -9.28
C ILE A 184 7.53 -1.06 -10.44
N SER A 185 7.91 -1.39 -11.68
CA SER A 185 7.25 -0.93 -12.90
C SER A 185 7.11 0.60 -12.98
N LEU A 186 8.10 1.34 -12.45
CA LEU A 186 8.10 2.80 -12.51
C LEU A 186 8.34 3.26 -13.95
N PRO A 187 7.51 4.16 -14.51
CA PRO A 187 7.72 4.68 -15.86
C PRO A 187 9.13 5.28 -15.99
N PRO A 188 9.88 5.00 -17.07
CA PRO A 188 11.25 5.51 -17.24
C PRO A 188 11.35 7.04 -17.11
N GLN A 189 10.33 7.76 -17.56
CA GLN A 189 10.25 9.23 -17.48
C GLN A 189 10.13 9.74 -16.03
N ARG A 190 9.64 8.88 -15.12
CA ARG A 190 9.49 9.15 -13.69
C ARG A 190 10.65 8.55 -12.87
N SER A 191 11.58 7.82 -13.48
CA SER A 191 12.74 7.26 -12.79
C SER A 191 13.81 8.33 -12.51
N ASN A 192 13.53 9.21 -11.56
CA ASN A 192 14.40 10.31 -11.15
C ASN A 192 14.44 10.47 -9.62
N PRO A 193 15.48 11.15 -9.06
CA PRO A 193 15.62 11.31 -7.62
C PRO A 193 14.40 11.95 -6.93
N ASP A 194 13.74 12.91 -7.58
CA ASP A 194 12.57 13.60 -7.03
C ASP A 194 11.41 12.64 -6.78
N THR A 195 11.16 11.78 -7.76
CA THR A 195 10.12 10.75 -7.66
C THR A 195 10.45 9.76 -6.56
N PHE A 196 11.70 9.29 -6.46
CA PHE A 196 12.11 8.39 -5.37
C PHE A 196 11.97 9.03 -3.99
N MET A 197 12.26 10.31 -3.83
CA MET A 197 12.03 11.03 -2.57
C MET A 197 10.55 11.03 -2.19
N ARG A 198 9.66 11.34 -3.14
CA ARG A 198 8.21 11.35 -2.91
C ARG A 198 7.68 9.96 -2.55
N MET A 199 8.11 8.93 -3.26
CA MET A 199 7.75 7.55 -2.97
C MET A 199 8.18 7.14 -1.55
N ILE A 200 9.41 7.48 -1.14
CA ILE A 200 9.91 7.17 0.20
C ILE A 200 9.19 7.98 1.27
N GLN A 201 8.90 9.26 1.04
CA GLN A 201 8.12 10.06 1.99
C GLN A 201 6.77 9.40 2.28
N VAL A 202 6.05 9.00 1.22
CA VAL A 202 4.76 8.32 1.35
C VAL A 202 4.91 7.03 2.16
N LEU A 203 5.87 6.17 1.81
CA LEU A 203 6.09 4.90 2.51
C LEU A 203 6.43 5.08 4.00
N VAL A 204 7.26 6.08 4.32
CA VAL A 204 7.63 6.38 5.71
C VAL A 204 6.43 6.87 6.50
N LEU A 205 5.64 7.78 5.95
CA LEU A 205 4.45 8.30 6.60
C LEU A 205 3.39 7.21 6.78
N GLU A 206 3.18 6.37 5.78
CA GLU A 206 2.29 5.21 5.88
C GLU A 206 2.73 4.24 6.97
N TYR A 207 4.02 3.94 7.06
CA TYR A 207 4.57 3.06 8.09
C TYR A 207 4.39 3.67 9.49
N LYS A 208 4.66 4.98 9.63
CA LYS A 208 4.56 5.73 10.89
C LYS A 208 3.11 5.85 11.39
N TYR A 209 2.16 6.06 10.47
CA TYR A 209 0.77 6.34 10.78
C TYR A 209 -0.20 5.24 10.35
N GLN A 210 0.27 4.00 10.19
CA GLN A 210 -0.53 2.88 9.71
C GLN A 210 -1.84 2.70 10.49
N LEU A 211 -1.77 2.67 11.82
CA LEU A 211 -2.94 2.45 12.67
C LEU A 211 -3.92 3.65 12.65
N PRO A 212 -3.48 4.91 12.88
CA PRO A 212 -4.38 6.05 12.75
C PRO A 212 -5.00 6.21 11.36
N PHE A 213 -4.26 5.88 10.29
CA PHE A 213 -4.78 5.95 8.93
C PHE A 213 -5.93 4.97 8.70
N VAL A 214 -5.84 3.75 9.22
CA VAL A 214 -6.94 2.76 9.19
C VAL A 214 -8.17 3.27 9.95
N GLN A 215 -7.97 3.86 11.13
CA GLN A 215 -9.06 4.46 11.88
C GLN A 215 -9.73 5.59 11.08
N LEU A 216 -8.93 6.41 10.38
CA LEU A 216 -9.43 7.53 9.60
C LEU A 216 -10.25 7.01 8.42
N ALA A 217 -9.73 6.03 7.68
CA ALA A 217 -10.44 5.40 6.57
C ALA A 217 -11.82 4.86 7.00
N ASN A 218 -11.89 4.21 8.17
CA ASN A 218 -13.17 3.73 8.73
C ASN A 218 -14.12 4.89 9.05
N LEU A 219 -13.63 5.96 9.68
CA LEU A 219 -14.43 7.15 9.97
C LEU A 219 -14.95 7.81 8.68
N LEU A 220 -14.10 7.96 7.68
CA LEU A 220 -14.48 8.54 6.39
C LEU A 220 -15.54 7.72 5.68
N MET A 221 -15.49 6.38 5.79
CA MET A 221 -16.54 5.50 5.28
C MET A 221 -17.90 5.77 5.96
N VAL A 222 -17.91 6.00 7.27
CA VAL A 222 -19.13 6.34 8.02
C VAL A 222 -19.64 7.73 7.63
N ILE A 223 -18.74 8.72 7.55
CA ILE A 223 -19.08 10.09 7.11
C ILE A 223 -19.68 10.07 5.71
N LYS A 224 -19.11 9.32 4.77
CA LYS A 224 -19.63 9.17 3.41
C LYS A 224 -21.05 8.64 3.39
N ARG A 225 -21.36 7.61 4.19
CA ARG A 225 -22.72 7.06 4.33
C ARG A 225 -23.69 8.05 4.97
N TRP A 226 -23.22 8.83 5.94
CA TRP A 226 -24.01 9.84 6.64
C TRP A 226 -24.31 11.08 5.77
N TYR A 227 -23.43 11.40 4.81
CA TYR A 227 -23.50 12.64 4.03
C TYR A 227 -24.76 12.75 3.15
N GLN A 228 -25.21 11.65 2.55
CA GLN A 228 -26.43 11.63 1.73
C GLN A 228 -27.70 11.99 2.54
N PRO A 229 -27.99 11.32 3.67
CA PRO A 229 -29.06 11.74 4.58
C PRO A 229 -28.94 13.21 5.02
N TYR A 230 -27.72 13.68 5.33
CA TYR A 230 -27.48 15.07 5.69
C TYR A 230 -27.90 16.03 4.57
N GLN A 231 -27.45 15.79 3.33
CA GLN A 231 -27.83 16.61 2.18
C GLN A 231 -29.34 16.64 1.96
N ASN A 232 -30.03 15.51 2.13
CA ASN A 232 -31.49 15.44 2.01
C ASN A 232 -32.19 16.28 3.08
N ILE A 233 -31.73 16.23 4.34
CA ILE A 233 -32.29 17.06 5.42
C ILE A 233 -32.09 18.54 5.12
N ILE A 234 -30.90 18.95 4.66
CA ILE A 234 -30.62 20.34 4.28
C ILE A 234 -31.51 20.78 3.11
N ALA A 235 -31.62 19.97 2.05
CA ALA A 235 -32.48 20.27 0.91
C ALA A 235 -33.95 20.45 1.30
N VAL A 236 -34.47 19.59 2.19
CA VAL A 236 -35.84 19.72 2.73
C VAL A 236 -35.98 21.01 3.54
N ARG A 237 -35.00 21.35 4.39
CA ARG A 237 -35.03 22.61 5.15
C ARG A 237 -35.01 23.85 4.27
N GLU A 238 -34.24 23.82 3.18
CA GLU A 238 -34.17 24.90 2.20
C GLU A 238 -35.47 25.03 1.38
N GLN A 239 -36.07 23.90 0.99
CA GLN A 239 -37.31 23.86 0.22
C GLN A 239 -38.53 24.36 1.02
N TYR A 240 -38.55 24.09 2.33
CA TYR A 240 -39.67 24.43 3.21
C TYR A 240 -39.26 25.39 4.32
N PRO A 241 -38.97 26.67 4.02
CA PRO A 241 -38.50 27.63 5.02
C PRO A 241 -39.63 28.13 5.95
N PRO A 242 -39.31 28.57 7.18
CA PRO A 242 -40.32 28.87 8.22
C PRO A 242 -41.18 30.11 7.90
N HIS A 243 -40.74 30.97 6.99
CA HIS A 243 -41.51 32.13 6.54
C HIS A 243 -42.59 31.78 5.50
N ARG A 244 -42.61 30.54 4.97
CA ARG A 244 -43.59 30.07 3.98
C ARG A 244 -44.41 28.86 4.43
N TYR A 245 -43.91 28.11 5.41
CA TYR A 245 -44.52 26.84 5.83
C TYR A 245 -44.52 26.71 7.35
N GLU A 246 -45.58 26.10 7.89
CA GLU A 246 -45.60 25.63 9.28
C GLU A 246 -44.67 24.42 9.41
N GLN A 247 -43.71 24.51 10.34
CA GLN A 247 -42.70 23.47 10.58
C GLN A 247 -42.97 22.75 11.91
N PRO A 248 -42.81 21.42 11.98
CA PRO A 248 -42.88 20.72 13.26
C PRO A 248 -41.74 21.17 14.20
N PRO A 249 -41.90 21.04 15.53
CA PRO A 249 -40.90 21.48 16.49
C PRO A 249 -39.50 20.89 16.26
N ASP A 250 -39.45 19.65 15.79
CA ASP A 250 -38.20 18.92 15.58
C ASP A 250 -37.51 19.27 14.25
N PHE A 251 -38.14 20.06 13.37
CA PHE A 251 -37.66 20.31 12.01
C PHE A 251 -36.28 20.98 11.97
N GLN A 252 -35.98 21.84 12.95
CA GLN A 252 -34.72 22.57 13.08
C GLN A 252 -33.75 21.95 14.10
N THR A 253 -34.02 20.73 14.56
CA THR A 253 -33.13 20.05 15.52
C THR A 253 -31.72 19.84 14.95
N SER A 254 -30.71 19.81 15.82
CA SER A 254 -29.33 19.56 15.39
C SER A 254 -29.23 18.21 14.67
N ILE A 255 -28.56 18.16 13.52
CA ILE A 255 -28.38 16.92 12.78
C ILE A 255 -27.27 16.12 13.48
N PRO A 256 -27.56 14.90 13.98
CA PRO A 256 -26.55 14.08 14.64
C PRO A 256 -25.33 13.87 13.74
N GLY A 257 -24.12 14.10 14.25
CA GLY A 257 -22.88 13.92 13.49
C GLY A 257 -22.41 15.15 12.70
N GLU A 258 -23.22 16.20 12.58
CA GLU A 258 -22.87 17.41 11.81
C GLU A 258 -21.60 18.10 12.35
N ALA A 259 -21.48 18.26 13.66
CA ALA A 259 -20.29 18.86 14.28
C ALA A 259 -19.01 18.05 13.98
N ILE A 260 -19.11 16.72 13.93
CA ILE A 260 -17.99 15.84 13.60
C ILE A 260 -17.64 16.03 12.12
N PHE A 261 -18.63 15.98 11.23
CA PHE A 261 -18.43 16.20 9.80
C PHE A 261 -17.74 17.54 9.52
N LEU A 262 -18.24 18.65 10.09
CA LEU A 262 -17.66 19.98 9.89
C LEU A 262 -16.22 20.07 10.41
N LYS A 263 -15.91 19.41 11.53
CA LYS A 263 -14.56 19.32 12.08
C LYS A 263 -13.60 18.66 11.08
N TYR A 264 -13.97 17.49 10.54
CA TYR A 264 -13.14 16.77 9.57
C TYR A 264 -13.11 17.44 8.20
N LYS A 265 -14.21 18.04 7.75
CA LYS A 265 -14.26 18.84 6.52
C LYS A 265 -13.25 19.99 6.59
N THR A 266 -13.25 20.74 7.68
CA THR A 266 -12.29 21.84 7.89
C THR A 266 -10.85 21.35 7.89
N TRP A 267 -10.61 20.20 8.53
CA TRP A 267 -9.29 19.59 8.62
C TRP A 267 -8.76 19.05 7.27
N LEU A 268 -9.65 18.48 6.46
CA LEU A 268 -9.34 17.90 5.15
C LEU A 268 -9.42 18.91 3.99
N THR A 269 -9.79 20.16 4.28
CA THR A 269 -9.83 21.21 3.27
C THR A 269 -8.50 21.96 3.27
N GLU A 270 -7.83 22.01 2.12
CA GLU A 270 -6.65 22.82 1.93
C GLU A 270 -7.00 24.31 2.10
N LYS A 271 -6.32 24.98 3.04
CA LYS A 271 -6.64 26.37 3.40
C LYS A 271 -6.40 27.37 2.25
N SER A 272 -5.44 27.09 1.37
CA SER A 272 -5.07 28.00 0.27
C SER A 272 -5.96 27.84 -0.96
N THR A 273 -6.36 26.62 -1.30
CA THR A 273 -7.09 26.30 -2.53
C THR A 273 -8.57 25.99 -2.30
N GLY A 274 -8.97 25.69 -1.06
CA GLY A 274 -10.31 25.22 -0.73
C GLY A 274 -10.59 23.79 -1.17
N VAL A 275 -9.58 23.07 -1.70
CA VAL A 275 -9.75 21.68 -2.16
C VAL A 275 -9.99 20.77 -0.97
N LEU A 276 -11.08 20.01 -1.01
CA LEU A 276 -11.42 19.00 -0.03
C LEU A 276 -10.74 17.67 -0.40
N PHE A 277 -9.83 17.19 0.44
CA PHE A 277 -9.15 15.90 0.29
C PHE A 277 -10.03 14.72 0.75
N LEU A 278 -11.30 14.72 0.33
CA LEU A 278 -12.30 13.72 0.68
C LEU A 278 -13.27 13.56 -0.48
N ASP A 279 -13.37 12.35 -1.02
CA ASP A 279 -14.44 11.99 -1.94
C ASP A 279 -15.70 11.55 -1.17
N LEU A 280 -16.64 12.49 -1.02
CA LEU A 280 -17.93 12.26 -0.39
C LEU A 280 -18.94 11.52 -1.28
N GLY A 281 -18.57 11.22 -2.53
CA GLY A 281 -19.50 10.75 -3.56
C GLY A 281 -20.41 11.88 -4.06
N ASN A 282 -20.66 11.89 -5.37
CA ASN A 282 -21.82 12.58 -5.93
C ASN A 282 -23.07 11.73 -5.71
#